data_AF-A0A317IS25-F1
#
_entry.id   AF-A0A317IS25-F1
#
_cell.length_a   1.000
_cell.length_b   1.000
_cell.length_c   1.000
_cell.angle_alpha   90.00
_cell.angle_beta   90.00
_cell.angle_gamma   90.00
#
_symmetry.space_group_name_H-M   'P 1'
#
loop_
_entity.id
_entity.type
_entity.pdbx_description
1 polymer ?
#
loop_
_entity_poly.entity_id
_entity_poly.type
_entity_poly.pdbx_seq_one_letter_code
_entity_poly.pdbx_strand_id
1 'polypeptide(L)'
;MKCPLEGWDAEGVSPQQTVSSAEMERMMKVQEVILKAMAGKLKWWEAAEIIGVSDRTMRRWRERYEEFGYDGLYDRRKCRPSPKRVARYQAHRPSQ
;
A
#
# COMPACT_ATOMS: atom_id res chain seq x y z
N MET A 1 3.03 -24.29 29.59
CA MET A 1 4.17 -24.48 28.68
C MET A 1 4.36 -23.19 27.91
N LYS A 2 5.42 -22.46 28.27
CA LYS A 2 5.80 -21.17 27.71
C LYS A 2 6.44 -21.44 26.35
N CYS A 3 5.90 -20.83 25.29
CA CYS A 3 6.64 -20.70 24.04
C CYS A 3 7.89 -19.86 24.34
N PRO A 4 9.10 -20.33 24.03
CA PRO A 4 10.31 -19.57 24.27
C PRO A 4 10.37 -18.44 23.25
N LEU A 5 10.24 -17.21 23.73
CA LEU A 5 10.40 -15.97 22.97
C LEU A 5 11.86 -15.48 23.07
N GLU A 6 12.83 -16.31 22.70
CA GLU A 6 14.24 -15.91 22.72
C GLU A 6 14.93 -16.36 21.42
N GLY A 7 15.43 -15.38 20.65
CA GLY A 7 16.39 -15.62 19.59
C GLY A 7 15.94 -15.37 18.15
N TRP A 8 15.21 -14.29 17.86
CA TRP A 8 15.15 -13.72 16.49
C TRP A 8 15.66 -12.28 16.55
N ASP A 9 16.92 -12.13 16.91
CA ASP A 9 17.73 -10.97 16.55
C ASP A 9 17.94 -11.02 15.03
N ALA A 10 16.97 -10.49 14.30
CA ALA A 10 17.14 -10.11 12.90
C ALA A 10 17.37 -8.60 12.85
N GLU A 11 18.54 -8.18 13.32
CA GLU A 11 19.13 -6.93 12.87
C GLU A 11 19.24 -6.97 11.33
N GLY A 12 18.66 -5.98 10.64
CA GLY A 12 19.07 -5.68 9.27
C GLY A 12 18.14 -6.06 8.11
N VAL A 13 16.83 -6.23 8.31
CA VAL A 13 15.89 -6.00 7.19
C VAL A 13 14.90 -4.94 7.62
N SER A 14 15.33 -3.70 7.48
CA SER A 14 14.42 -2.58 7.40
C SER A 14 13.37 -2.91 6.31
N PRO A 15 12.06 -2.94 6.64
CA PRO A 15 11.03 -3.19 5.65
C PRO A 15 10.87 -1.99 4.72
N GLN A 16 11.91 -1.56 3.99
CA GLN A 16 11.70 -0.76 2.79
C GLN A 16 11.15 -1.72 1.74
N GLN A 17 9.84 -1.96 1.88
CA GLN A 17 9.06 -2.75 0.96
C GLN A 17 9.33 -2.23 -0.45
N THR A 18 9.56 -3.15 -1.38
CA THR A 18 9.74 -2.84 -2.81
C THR A 18 8.41 -2.34 -3.37
N VAL A 19 8.04 -1.10 -3.04
CA VAL A 19 6.93 -0.40 -3.68
C VAL A 19 7.25 -0.38 -5.17
N SER A 20 6.34 -0.84 -6.02
CA SER A 20 6.59 -0.79 -7.46
C SER A 20 6.74 0.66 -7.89
N SER A 21 7.60 0.98 -8.86
CA SER A 21 7.74 2.34 -9.41
C SER A 21 6.38 2.93 -9.81
N ALA A 22 5.50 2.11 -10.41
CA ALA A 22 4.13 2.51 -10.78
C ALA A 22 3.21 2.79 -9.57
N GLU A 23 3.49 2.20 -8.41
CA GLU A 23 2.77 2.52 -7.16
C GLU A 23 3.25 3.82 -6.56
N MET A 24 4.57 4.07 -6.54
CA MET A 24 5.13 5.34 -6.09
C MET A 24 4.61 6.49 -6.96
N GLU A 25 4.59 6.33 -8.28
CA GLU A 25 4.08 7.33 -9.21
C GLU A 25 2.60 7.66 -8.94
N ARG A 26 1.77 6.62 -8.76
CA ARG A 26 0.37 6.81 -8.38
C ARG A 26 0.23 7.52 -7.04
N MET A 27 1.01 7.12 -6.03
CA MET A 27 0.97 7.74 -4.70
C MET A 27 1.37 9.21 -4.74
N MET A 28 2.43 9.55 -5.47
CA MET A 28 2.86 10.93 -5.66
C MET A 28 1.77 11.78 -6.33
N LYS A 29 1.15 11.26 -7.40
CA LYS A 29 0.08 11.96 -8.12
C LYS A 29 -1.17 12.14 -7.25
N VAL A 30 -1.53 11.13 -6.47
CA VAL A 30 -2.65 11.20 -5.52
C VAL A 30 -2.38 12.22 -4.41
N GLN A 31 -1.18 12.21 -3.84
CA GLN A 31 -0.80 13.17 -2.81
C GLN A 31 -0.86 14.62 -3.33
N GLU A 32 -0.30 14.87 -4.52
CA GLU A 32 -0.32 16.21 -5.12
C GLU A 32 -1.74 16.73 -5.32
N VAL A 33 -2.63 15.89 -5.83
CA VAL A 33 -4.03 16.23 -6.07
C VAL A 33 -4.78 16.47 -4.75
N ILE A 34 -4.55 15.65 -3.72
CA ILE A 34 -5.15 15.86 -2.39
C ILE A 34 -4.67 17.19 -1.80
N LEU A 35 -3.39 17.52 -1.91
CA LEU A 35 -2.85 18.79 -1.41
C LEU A 35 -3.46 19.99 -2.14
N LYS A 36 -3.66 19.92 -3.47
CA LYS A 36 -4.34 20.96 -4.25
C LYS A 36 -5.82 21.12 -3.86
N ALA A 37 -6.50 20.01 -3.59
CA ALA A 37 -7.88 20.02 -3.12
C ALA A 37 -8.01 20.60 -1.71
N MET A 38 -7.09 20.25 -0.80
CA MET A 38 -7.03 20.84 0.55
C MET A 38 -6.71 22.33 0.54
N ALA A 39 -5.88 22.78 -0.40
CA ALA A 39 -5.61 24.20 -0.64
C ALA A 39 -6.81 24.96 -1.25
N GLY A 40 -7.94 24.28 -1.52
CA GLY A 40 -9.14 24.88 -2.10
C GLY A 40 -9.02 25.26 -3.58
N LYS A 41 -7.92 24.86 -4.24
CA LYS A 41 -7.65 25.15 -5.66
C LYS A 41 -8.41 24.21 -6.61
N LEU A 42 -8.82 23.05 -6.11
CA LEU A 42 -9.60 22.05 -6.83
C LEU A 42 -10.75 21.57 -5.95
N LYS A 43 -11.90 21.29 -6.55
CA LYS A 43 -12.97 20.56 -5.90
C LYS A 43 -12.66 19.06 -5.91
N TRP A 44 -13.23 18.34 -4.95
CA TRP A 44 -13.00 16.90 -4.78
C TRP A 44 -13.45 16.07 -6.00
N TRP A 45 -14.47 16.52 -6.73
CA TRP A 45 -14.93 15.86 -7.96
C TRP A 45 -13.97 16.09 -9.13
N GLU A 46 -13.40 17.29 -9.29
CA GLU A 46 -12.36 17.59 -10.31
C GLU A 46 -11.09 16.78 -10.03
N ALA A 47 -10.70 16.71 -8.76
CA ALA A 47 -9.60 15.86 -8.30
C ALA A 47 -9.83 14.38 -8.66
N ALA A 48 -11.06 13.89 -8.52
CA ALA A 48 -11.43 12.53 -8.86
C ALA A 48 -11.30 12.25 -10.37
N GLU A 49 -11.70 13.21 -11.21
CA GLU A 49 -11.58 13.13 -12.67
C GLU A 49 -10.12 13.06 -13.13
N ILE A 50 -9.23 13.90 -12.56
CA ILE A 50 -7.79 13.92 -12.89
C ILE A 50 -7.11 12.58 -12.63
N ILE A 51 -7.52 11.87 -11.57
CA ILE A 51 -6.95 10.56 -11.22
C ILE A 51 -7.70 9.41 -11.90
N GLY A 52 -8.91 9.66 -12.41
CA GLY A 52 -9.77 8.62 -12.99
C GLY A 52 -10.41 7.72 -11.93
N VAL A 53 -10.72 8.27 -10.75
CA VAL A 53 -11.43 7.55 -9.67
C VAL A 53 -12.78 8.20 -9.40
N SER A 54 -13.66 7.51 -8.68
CA SER A 54 -14.91 8.10 -8.21
C SER A 54 -14.69 9.07 -7.05
N ASP A 55 -15.51 10.12 -6.93
CA ASP A 55 -15.48 11.11 -5.83
C ASP A 55 -15.46 10.45 -4.43
N ARG A 56 -16.25 9.38 -4.22
CA ARG A 56 -16.23 8.58 -2.97
C ARG A 56 -14.84 8.04 -2.62
N THR A 57 -14.05 7.66 -3.62
CA THR A 57 -12.69 7.13 -3.41
C THR A 57 -11.76 8.26 -3.00
N MET A 58 -11.93 9.43 -3.62
CA MET A 58 -11.18 10.63 -3.28
C MET A 58 -11.46 11.07 -1.85
N ARG A 59 -12.73 11.10 -1.42
CA ARG A 59 -13.13 11.41 -0.04
C ARG A 59 -12.57 10.41 0.97
N ARG A 60 -12.60 9.11 0.65
CA ARG A 60 -12.00 8.07 1.49
C ARG A 60 -10.47 8.16 1.56
N TRP A 61 -9.80 8.65 0.51
CA TRP A 61 -8.36 8.91 0.54
C TRP A 61 -8.02 10.11 1.40
N ARG A 62 -8.84 11.16 1.36
CA ARG A 62 -8.72 12.30 2.27
C ARG A 62 -8.77 11.85 3.73
N GLU A 63 -9.79 11.09 4.12
CA GLU A 63 -9.92 10.57 5.50
C GLU A 63 -8.68 9.78 5.92
N ARG A 64 -8.20 8.88 5.06
CA ARG A 64 -6.97 8.11 5.33
C ARG A 64 -5.71 8.96 5.37
N TYR A 65 -5.64 10.01 4.56
CA TYR A 65 -4.52 10.94 4.56
C TYR A 65 -4.51 11.81 5.81
N GLU A 66 -5.68 12.22 6.31
CA GLU A 66 -5.80 12.93 7.59
C GLU A 66 -5.41 12.03 8.78
N GLU A 67 -5.74 10.73 8.74
CA GLU A 67 -5.46 9.79 9.82
C GLU A 67 -4.02 9.25 9.83
N PHE A 68 -3.46 8.93 8.67
CA PHE A 68 -2.18 8.23 8.54
C PHE A 68 -1.14 8.98 7.69
N GLY A 69 -1.46 10.18 7.18
CA GLY A 69 -0.59 10.91 6.27
C GLY A 69 -0.32 10.14 4.98
N TYR A 70 0.93 10.18 4.54
CA TYR A 70 1.39 9.51 3.31
C TYR A 70 1.19 7.99 3.34
N ASP A 71 1.35 7.36 4.51
CA ASP A 71 1.19 5.91 4.69
C ASP A 71 -0.26 5.43 4.56
N GLY A 72 -1.23 6.35 4.62
CA GLY A 72 -2.66 6.07 4.38
C GLY A 72 -3.02 5.85 2.91
N LEU A 73 -2.17 6.34 2.00
CA LEU A 73 -2.34 6.19 0.55
C LEU A 73 -1.78 4.87 0.02
N TYR A 74 -0.96 4.19 0.83
CA TYR A 74 -0.36 2.91 0.47
C TYR A 74 -1.41 1.78 0.41
N ASP A 75 -1.34 0.92 -0.61
CA ASP A 75 -2.20 -0.27 -0.71
C ASP A 75 -1.69 -1.40 0.20
N ARG A 76 -2.23 -1.44 1.42
CA ARG A 76 -1.86 -2.45 2.44
C ARG A 76 -2.27 -3.88 2.09
N ARG A 77 -3.06 -4.12 1.03
CA ARG A 77 -3.42 -5.49 0.60
C ARG A 77 -2.25 -6.24 -0.01
N LYS A 78 -1.23 -5.51 -0.48
CA LYS A 78 0.02 -6.08 -1.01
C LYS A 78 1.07 -6.28 0.08
N CYS A 79 0.80 -5.79 1.30
CA CYS A 79 1.66 -6.03 2.45
C CYS A 79 1.48 -7.46 2.96
N ARG A 80 2.38 -8.31 2.46
CA ARG A 80 2.69 -9.68 2.86
C ARG A 80 1.72 -10.77 2.35
N PRO A 81 2.26 -11.83 1.72
CA PRO A 81 1.52 -13.09 1.66
C PRO A 81 1.20 -13.53 3.09
N SER A 82 -0.04 -13.99 3.33
CA SER A 82 -0.43 -14.60 4.61
C SER A 82 0.62 -15.64 5.00
N PRO A 83 1.09 -15.69 6.26
CA PRO A 83 1.99 -16.74 6.74
C PRO A 83 1.42 -18.15 6.51
N LYS A 84 0.10 -18.27 6.36
CA LYS A 84 -0.60 -19.52 6.02
C LYS A 84 -0.66 -19.82 4.52
N ARG A 85 -0.02 -19.01 3.67
CA ARG A 85 -0.01 -19.21 2.22
C ARG A 85 0.83 -20.46 1.93
N VAL A 86 0.15 -21.55 1.57
CA VAL A 86 0.77 -22.79 1.13
C VAL A 86 1.67 -22.49 -0.07
N ALA A 87 2.93 -22.92 -0.02
CA ALA A 87 3.82 -22.85 -1.15
C ALA A 87 3.16 -23.58 -2.33
N ARG A 88 3.02 -22.90 -3.48
CA ARG A 88 2.61 -23.58 -4.72
C ARG A 88 3.72 -24.58 -5.03
N TYR A 89 3.51 -25.84 -4.70
CA TYR A 89 4.46 -26.92 -4.96
C TYR A 89 4.72 -26.92 -6.46
N GLN A 90 5.95 -26.55 -6.86
CA GLN A 90 6.39 -26.76 -8.22
C GLN A 90 6.43 -28.28 -8.41
N ALA A 91 5.47 -28.80 -9.17
CA ALA A 91 5.48 -30.19 -9.58
C ALA A 91 6.69 -30.39 -10.52
N HIS A 92 7.84 -30.71 -9.95
CA HIS A 92 8.87 -31.41 -10.71
C HIS A 92 8.28 -32.76 -11.07
N ARG A 93 7.71 -32.88 -12.28
CA ARG A 93 7.39 -34.19 -12.87
C ARG A 93 8.72 -34.85 -13.19
N PRO A 94 9.18 -35.88 -12.45
CA PRO A 94 10.33 -36.64 -12.92
C PRO A 94 9.89 -37.36 -14.20
N SER A 95 10.68 -37.22 -15.26
CA SER A 95 10.55 -38.02 -16.47
C SER A 95 10.78 -39.48 -16.11
N GLN A 96 9.80 -40.35 -16.40
CA GLN A 96 10.08 -41.76 -16.62
C GLN A 96 10.72 -41.94 -17.99
#